data_AF-A0A835M776-F1
#
_entry.id   AF-A0A835M776-F1
#
_cell.length_a   1.000
_cell.length_b   1.000
_cell.length_c   1.000
_cell.angle_alpha   90.00
_cell.angle_beta   90.00
_cell.angle_gamma   90.00
#
_symmetry.space_group_name_H-M   'P 1'
#
loop_
_entity.id
_entity.type
_entity.pdbx_description
1 polymer ?
#
loop_
_entity_poly.entity_id
_entity_poly.type
_entity_poly.pdbx_seq_one_letter_code
_entity_poly.pdbx_strand_id
1 'polypeptide(L)'
;MKLRFFPSAPIDQEDSPNVVAINAYYLSVPFPIEKAPTRKITINGGGVKISELLNYPVRGIAFESGNSIEDLSITVSDSSICLQENNIFYNVLIADSGKRIFLLPQMASGSLVLYFGYLI
;
A
#
# COMPACT_ATOMS: atom_id res chain seq x y z
N MET A 1 15.60 -12.50 -6.29
CA MET A 1 15.71 -12.37 -4.82
C MET A 1 14.74 -11.30 -4.37
N LYS A 2 13.86 -11.56 -3.40
CA LYS A 2 12.73 -10.66 -3.07
C LYS A 2 12.51 -10.59 -1.56
N LEU A 3 13.21 -9.65 -0.92
CA LEU A 3 12.95 -9.24 0.46
C LEU A 3 11.68 -8.38 0.46
N ARG A 4 10.82 -8.56 1.46
CA ARG A 4 9.50 -7.91 1.52
C ARG A 4 9.35 -7.26 2.88
N PHE A 5 8.71 -6.10 2.94
CA PHE A 5 8.53 -5.35 4.17
C PHE A 5 7.06 -5.13 4.47
N PHE A 6 6.67 -5.31 5.73
CA PHE A 6 5.32 -5.05 6.25
C PHE A 6 5.39 -4.04 7.40
N PRO A 7 5.39 -2.72 7.14
CA PRO A 7 5.10 -1.76 8.19
C PRO A 7 3.59 -1.78 8.47
N SER A 8 3.24 -1.92 9.74
CA SER A 8 1.87 -1.73 10.25
C SER A 8 1.79 -0.35 10.91
N ALA A 9 0.83 0.48 10.50
CA ALA A 9 0.56 1.72 11.23
C ALA A 9 -0.05 1.38 12.61
N PRO A 10 0.32 2.07 13.71
CA PRO A 10 -0.19 1.77 15.05
C PRO A 10 -1.72 1.86 15.09
N ILE A 11 -2.36 0.93 15.82
CA ILE A 11 -3.82 0.77 15.86
C ILE A 11 -4.48 1.62 16.96
N ASP A 12 -3.74 2.05 17.99
CA ASP A 12 -4.22 2.97 19.02
C ASP A 12 -3.05 3.74 19.63
N GLN A 13 -3.22 5.04 19.86
CA GLN A 13 -2.19 5.94 20.37
C GLN A 13 -2.00 5.83 21.91
N GLU A 14 -2.90 5.15 22.61
CA GLU A 14 -3.00 5.23 24.08
C GLU A 14 -2.42 4.03 24.85
N ASP A 15 -2.25 2.85 24.23
CA ASP A 15 -1.77 1.65 24.95
C ASP A 15 -0.75 0.78 24.18
N SER A 16 -0.37 1.17 22.96
CA SER A 16 0.72 0.51 22.22
C SER A 16 2.02 1.31 22.34
N PRO A 17 3.18 0.67 22.57
CA PRO A 17 4.44 1.38 22.46
C PRO A 17 4.54 1.97 21.06
N ASN A 18 4.94 3.24 20.94
CA ASN A 18 5.17 3.97 19.68
C ASN A 18 6.34 3.35 18.89
N VAL A 19 6.23 2.08 18.52
CA VAL A 19 7.28 1.26 17.90
C VAL A 19 6.80 0.88 16.51
N VAL A 20 7.49 1.40 15.51
CA VAL A 20 7.31 0.96 14.12
C VAL A 20 8.00 -0.39 13.96
N ALA A 21 7.20 -1.45 13.82
CA ALA A 21 7.71 -2.77 13.49
C ALA A 21 7.66 -2.97 11.97
N ILE A 22 8.80 -3.36 11.39
CA ILE A 22 8.89 -3.75 9.98
C ILE A 22 9.21 -5.24 9.94
N ASN A 23 8.27 -6.04 9.46
CA ASN A 23 8.53 -7.47 9.29
C ASN A 23 9.10 -7.75 7.91
N ALA A 24 10.12 -8.61 7.84
CA ALA A 24 10.71 -9.04 6.58
C ALA A 24 10.76 -10.55 6.43
N TYR A 25 10.33 -11.04 5.26
CA TYR A 25 10.22 -12.48 4.98
C TYR A 25 10.84 -12.83 3.63
N TYR A 26 11.53 -13.97 3.62
CA TYR A 26 11.99 -14.65 2.41
C TYR A 26 11.04 -15.79 2.07
N LEU A 27 10.43 -15.73 0.88
CA LEU A 27 9.56 -16.78 0.37
C LEU A 27 9.91 -17.09 -1.08
N SER A 28 10.05 -18.37 -1.38
CA SER A 28 10.33 -18.89 -2.73
C SER A 28 9.14 -18.79 -3.69
N VAL A 29 7.95 -18.46 -3.17
CA VAL A 29 6.71 -18.34 -3.93
C VAL A 29 6.11 -16.92 -3.82
N PRO A 30 5.33 -16.46 -4.83
CA PRO A 30 4.65 -15.18 -4.74
C PRO A 30 3.51 -15.23 -3.72
N PHE A 31 3.29 -14.15 -2.98
CA PHE A 31 2.09 -13.98 -2.16
C PHE A 31 0.85 -13.93 -3.05
N PRO A 32 -0.32 -14.39 -2.55
CA PRO A 32 -1.58 -14.33 -3.30
C PRO A 32 -1.89 -12.93 -3.86
N ILE A 33 -1.61 -11.88 -3.09
CA ILE A 33 -1.81 -10.47 -3.50
C ILE A 33 -1.02 -10.08 -4.76
N GLU A 34 0.14 -10.69 -5.00
CA GLU A 34 0.94 -10.37 -6.18
C GLU A 34 0.35 -10.97 -7.46
N LYS A 35 -0.43 -12.04 -7.30
CA LYS A 35 -1.13 -12.73 -8.38
C LYS A 35 -2.55 -12.17 -8.59
N ALA A 36 -3.04 -11.36 -7.65
CA ALA A 36 -4.36 -10.77 -7.76
C ALA A 36 -4.40 -9.83 -8.99
N PRO A 37 -5.48 -9.89 -9.79
CA PRO A 37 -5.65 -8.99 -10.92
C PRO A 37 -5.75 -7.55 -10.42
N THR A 38 -5.29 -6.61 -11.23
CA THR A 38 -5.40 -5.17 -10.93
C THR A 38 -6.14 -4.45 -12.05
N ARG A 39 -6.92 -3.43 -11.70
CA ARG A 39 -7.49 -2.48 -12.66
C ARG A 39 -6.78 -1.16 -12.51
N LYS A 40 -6.17 -0.70 -13.61
CA LYS A 40 -5.50 0.59 -13.66
C LYS A 40 -6.51 1.70 -13.38
N ILE A 41 -6.16 2.58 -12.46
CA ILE A 41 -6.90 3.81 -12.15
C ILE A 41 -6.30 4.95 -12.96
N THR A 42 -5.00 5.21 -12.77
CA THR A 42 -4.28 6.31 -13.44
C THR A 42 -2.79 6.01 -13.58
N ILE A 43 -2.08 6.90 -14.27
CA ILE A 43 -0.61 7.04 -14.20
C ILE A 43 -0.34 8.49 -13.80
N ASN A 44 0.48 8.72 -12.78
CA ASN A 44 0.83 10.09 -12.37
C ASN A 44 1.90 10.71 -13.29
N GLY A 45 2.22 11.99 -13.08
CA GLY A 45 3.24 12.69 -13.87
C GLY A 45 4.66 12.08 -13.79
N GLY A 46 4.97 11.40 -12.68
CA GLY A 46 6.22 10.65 -12.48
C GLY A 46 6.21 9.24 -13.09
N GLY A 47 5.20 8.87 -13.88
CA GLY A 47 5.12 7.57 -14.54
C GLY A 47 4.71 6.41 -13.61
N VAL A 48 4.29 6.71 -12.39
CA VAL A 48 3.82 5.71 -11.42
C VAL A 48 2.41 5.29 -11.79
N LYS A 49 2.24 4.00 -12.05
CA LYS A 49 0.95 3.38 -12.34
C LYS A 49 0.26 3.04 -11.03
N ILE A 50 -0.93 3.62 -10.84
CA ILE A 50 -1.78 3.39 -9.68
C ILE A 50 -2.94 2.51 -10.13
N SER A 51 -3.11 1.37 -9.46
CA SER A 51 -4.15 0.39 -9.79
C SER A 51 -4.85 -0.10 -8.53
N GLU A 52 -6.14 -0.39 -8.60
CA GLU A 52 -6.85 -1.10 -7.53
C GLU A 52 -6.68 -2.62 -7.68
N LEU A 53 -6.61 -3.31 -6.54
CA LEU A 53 -6.65 -4.76 -6.47
C LEU A 53 -8.09 -5.27 -6.69
N LEU A 54 -8.23 -6.23 -7.59
CA LEU A 54 -9.48 -6.95 -7.88
C LEU A 54 -9.41 -8.36 -7.31
N ASN A 55 -10.58 -8.92 -6.96
CA ASN A 55 -10.72 -10.31 -6.52
C ASN A 55 -9.77 -10.71 -5.38
N TYR A 56 -9.45 -9.75 -4.50
CA TYR A 56 -8.64 -9.97 -3.30
C TYR A 56 -9.51 -9.73 -2.04
N PRO A 57 -9.34 -10.51 -0.95
CA PRO A 57 -10.23 -10.43 0.21
C PRO A 57 -10.28 -9.06 0.90
N VAL A 58 -9.21 -8.27 0.75
CA VAL A 58 -9.14 -6.89 1.24
C VAL A 58 -9.00 -5.94 0.06
N ARG A 59 -9.56 -4.73 0.21
CA ARG A 59 -9.28 -3.64 -0.72
C ARG A 59 -7.81 -3.26 -0.63
N GLY A 60 -7.24 -2.86 -1.76
CA GLY A 60 -5.90 -2.32 -1.76
C GLY A 60 -5.53 -1.67 -3.08
N ILE A 61 -4.46 -0.90 -3.01
CA ILE A 61 -3.94 -0.10 -4.10
C ILE A 61 -2.54 -0.62 -4.39
N ALA A 62 -2.27 -0.92 -5.66
CA ALA A 62 -0.97 -1.31 -6.17
C ALA A 62 -0.33 -0.13 -6.88
N PHE A 63 0.89 0.19 -6.46
CA PHE A 63 1.77 1.18 -7.06
C PHE A 63 2.90 0.43 -7.77
N GLU A 64 3.07 0.71 -9.04
CA GLU A 64 4.01 0.04 -9.93
C GLU A 64 4.67 1.06 -10.84
N SER A 65 5.92 0.80 -11.22
CA SER A 65 6.63 1.64 -12.19
C SER A 65 6.84 3.07 -11.67
N GLY A 66 7.59 3.86 -12.43
CA GLY A 66 7.99 5.22 -12.13
C GLY A 66 9.17 5.57 -13.02
N ASN A 67 9.40 6.84 -13.30
CA ASN A 67 10.61 7.27 -14.00
C ASN A 67 11.85 7.03 -13.10
N SER A 68 11.64 7.11 -11.79
CA SER A 68 12.62 6.79 -10.75
C SER A 68 11.97 6.05 -9.57
N ILE A 69 12.80 5.49 -8.67
CA ILE A 69 12.32 4.95 -7.40
C ILE A 69 11.80 6.04 -6.46
N GLU A 70 12.28 7.28 -6.63
CA GLU A 70 11.83 8.44 -5.89
C GLU A 70 10.38 8.77 -6.24
N ASP A 71 10.01 8.77 -7.53
CA ASP A 71 8.61 8.99 -7.96
C ASP A 71 7.66 7.98 -7.30
N LEU A 72 8.05 6.70 -7.28
CA LEU A 72 7.27 5.65 -6.64
C LEU A 72 7.17 5.87 -5.12
N SER A 73 8.26 6.28 -4.48
CA SER A 73 8.32 6.51 -3.04
C SER A 73 7.48 7.72 -2.62
N ILE A 74 7.55 8.82 -3.35
CA ILE A 74 6.75 10.03 -3.14
C ILE A 74 5.27 9.69 -3.28
N THR A 75 4.89 9.02 -4.37
CA THR A 75 3.48 8.68 -4.63
C THR A 75 2.89 7.78 -3.53
N VAL A 76 3.65 6.80 -3.06
CA VAL A 76 3.23 5.93 -1.94
C VAL A 76 3.19 6.70 -0.62
N SER A 77 4.13 7.61 -0.39
CA SER A 77 4.17 8.47 0.79
C SER A 77 2.96 9.40 0.86
N ASP A 78 2.64 10.10 -0.23
CA ASP A 78 1.50 11.01 -0.30
C ASP A 78 0.18 10.25 -0.07
N SER A 79 0.06 9.07 -0.68
CA SER A 79 -1.06 8.16 -0.45
C SER A 79 -1.17 7.73 1.01
N SER A 80 -0.04 7.46 1.66
CA SER A 80 0.04 7.06 3.06
C SER A 80 -0.35 8.22 3.99
N ILE A 81 0.15 9.43 3.72
CA ILE A 81 -0.21 10.65 4.47
C ILE A 81 -1.71 10.90 4.36
N CYS A 82 -2.29 10.79 3.16
CA CYS A 82 -3.73 10.93 2.97
C CYS A 82 -4.52 9.93 3.84
N LEU A 83 -4.11 8.67 3.93
CA LEU A 83 -4.75 7.70 4.82
C LEU A 83 -4.60 8.07 6.30
N GLN A 84 -3.40 8.52 6.72
CA GLN A 84 -3.15 8.97 8.09
C GLN A 84 -4.02 10.16 8.48
N GLU A 85 -4.08 11.20 7.65
CA GLU A 85 -4.90 12.41 7.89
C GLU A 85 -6.39 12.09 8.02
N ASN A 86 -6.83 10.99 7.39
CA ASN A 86 -8.20 10.50 7.46
C ASN A 86 -8.43 9.45 8.54
N ASN A 87 -7.46 9.19 9.42
CA ASN A 87 -7.51 8.17 10.48
C ASN A 87 -7.81 6.76 9.93
N ILE A 88 -7.33 6.45 8.73
CA ILE A 88 -7.46 5.13 8.13
C ILE A 88 -6.19 4.36 8.43
N PHE A 89 -6.31 3.29 9.20
CA PHE A 89 -5.20 2.36 9.40
C PHE A 89 -4.88 1.66 8.09
N TYR A 90 -3.62 1.32 7.87
CA TYR A 90 -3.22 0.60 6.67
C TYR A 90 -1.97 -0.22 6.92
N ASN A 91 -1.84 -1.25 6.10
CA ASN A 91 -0.59 -1.98 5.95
C ASN A 91 0.05 -1.62 4.61
N VAL A 92 1.38 -1.54 4.59
CA VAL A 92 2.14 -1.50 3.35
C VAL A 92 2.75 -2.87 3.12
N LEU A 93 2.75 -3.34 1.88
CA LEU A 93 3.53 -4.49 1.45
C LEU A 93 4.46 -4.06 0.33
N ILE A 94 5.76 -4.14 0.58
CA ILE A 94 6.77 -3.92 -0.44
C ILE A 94 7.11 -5.25 -1.09
N ALA A 95 6.97 -5.31 -2.41
CA ALA A 95 7.27 -6.45 -3.24
C ALA A 95 8.20 -6.04 -4.40
N ASP A 96 8.62 -7.06 -5.12
CA ASP A 96 9.45 -7.02 -6.31
C ASP A 96 10.72 -6.20 -6.19
N SER A 97 11.42 -6.38 -5.06
CA SER A 97 12.63 -5.62 -4.73
C SER A 97 12.39 -4.10 -4.75
N GLY A 98 11.23 -3.67 -4.29
CA GLY A 98 10.84 -2.26 -4.22
C GLY A 98 10.09 -1.75 -5.47
N LYS A 99 9.95 -2.54 -6.53
CA LYS A 99 9.29 -2.11 -7.77
C LYS A 99 7.77 -2.12 -7.71
N ARG A 100 7.20 -2.79 -6.70
CA ARG A 100 5.76 -2.94 -6.54
C ARG A 100 5.41 -2.78 -5.07
N ILE A 101 4.56 -1.81 -4.77
CA ILE A 101 4.14 -1.51 -3.39
C ILE A 101 2.62 -1.62 -3.33
N PHE A 102 2.12 -2.31 -2.31
CA PHE A 102 0.68 -2.44 -2.06
C PHE A 102 0.33 -1.69 -0.78
N LEU A 103 -0.65 -0.81 -0.87
CA LEU A 103 -1.25 -0.13 0.27
C LEU A 103 -2.60 -0.81 0.54
N LEU A 104 -2.77 -1.30 1.76
CA LEU A 104 -3.94 -2.07 2.19
C LEU A 104 -4.65 -1.31 3.30
N PRO A 105 -5.60 -0.41 2.98
CA PRO A 105 -6.43 0.25 3.98
C PRO A 105 -7.18 -0.80 4.82
N GLN A 106 -7.01 -0.71 6.13
CA GLN A 106 -7.70 -1.50 7.14
C GLN A 106 -8.74 -0.60 7.81
N MET A 107 -10.00 -1.04 7.81
CA MET A 107 -11.09 -0.29 8.41
C MET A 107 -11.54 -0.96 9.70
N ALA A 108 -11.64 -0.19 10.77
CA ALA A 108 -12.47 -0.53 11.91
C ALA A 108 -13.93 -0.14 11.58
N SER A 109 -14.60 -0.98 10.78
CA SER A 109 -16.03 -0.88 10.41
C SER A 109 -16.49 0.30 9.49
N GLY A 110 -17.07 -0.06 8.32
CA GLY A 110 -18.19 0.67 7.69
C GLY A 110 -17.94 1.89 6.80
N SER A 111 -17.65 1.66 5.51
CA SER A 111 -17.82 2.56 4.33
C SER A 111 -16.56 3.22 3.74
N LEU A 112 -15.94 2.52 2.78
CA LEU A 112 -14.70 2.89 2.06
C LEU A 112 -14.95 3.43 0.64
N VAL A 113 -16.16 3.93 0.35
CA VAL A 113 -16.55 4.35 -1.01
C VAL A 113 -16.03 5.75 -1.36
N LEU A 114 -15.71 6.59 -0.37
CA LEU A 114 -15.37 8.01 -0.59
C LEU A 114 -13.87 8.32 -0.74
N TYR A 115 -12.97 7.42 -0.32
CA TYR A 115 -11.53 7.74 -0.24
C TYR A 115 -10.76 7.58 -1.56
N PHE A 116 -11.29 6.81 -2.51
CA PHE A 116 -10.61 6.59 -3.79
C PHE A 116 -10.55 7.86 -4.65
N GLY A 117 -11.46 8.82 -4.46
CA GLY A 117 -11.42 10.10 -5.20
C GLY A 117 -10.41 11.11 -4.64
N TYR A 118 -9.94 10.92 -3.40
CA TYR A 118 -8.99 11.83 -2.74
C TYR A 118 -7.53 11.38 -2.84
N LEU A 119 -7.30 10.12 -3.21
CA LEU A 119 -5.96 9.53 -3.35
C LEU A 119 -5.38 9.64 -4.78
N ILE A 120 -6.07 10.33 -5.70
CA ILE A 120 -5.72 10.47 -7.12
C ILE A 120 -5.56 11.96 -7.47
#